data_AF-V5C102-F1
#
_entry.id   AF-V5C102-F1
#
_cell.length_a   1.000
_cell.length_b   1.000
_cell.length_c   1.000
_cell.angle_alpha   90.00
_cell.angle_beta   90.00
_cell.angle_gamma   90.00
#
_symmetry.space_group_name_H-M   'P 1'
#
loop_
_entity.id
_entity.type
_entity.pdbx_description
1 polymer ?
#
loop_
_entity_poly.entity_id
_entity_poly.type
_entity_poly.pdbx_seq_one_letter_code
_entity_poly.pdbx_strand_id
1 'polypeptide(L)'
;MKIAKIIATFLTALFIGIVLIERIPGVLVDTDAPYEWLMFGLFKIALLDDITHGLSGLAGIVALLSGYRWTVKYLMVIGGYYSLDALFYITNGFFTGQGVIDNFLLNGPHILIAVLVIIALSKSVHHIELTE
;
A
#
# COMPACT_ATOMS: atom_id res chain seq x y z
N MET A 1 7.63 -11.24 -16.39
CA MET A 1 7.23 -9.91 -16.94
C MET A 1 5.78 -9.50 -16.71
N LYS A 2 4.74 -10.24 -17.14
CA LYS A 2 3.32 -9.77 -17.07
C LYS A 2 2.83 -9.48 -15.64
N ILE A 3 3.17 -10.34 -14.68
CA ILE A 3 2.64 -10.26 -13.32
C ILE A 3 3.09 -9.00 -12.55
N ALA A 4 4.35 -8.59 -12.69
CA ALA A 4 4.87 -7.38 -12.06
C ALA A 4 4.15 -6.14 -12.59
N LYS A 5 3.91 -6.07 -13.91
CA LYS A 5 3.16 -4.98 -14.52
C LYS A 5 1.70 -4.96 -14.06
N ILE A 6 1.04 -6.12 -13.97
CA ILE A 6 -0.33 -6.24 -13.47
C ILE A 6 -0.43 -5.76 -12.03
N ILE A 7 0.46 -6.24 -11.16
CA ILE A 7 0.44 -5.89 -9.73
C ILE A 7 0.80 -4.41 -9.54
N ALA A 8 1.80 -3.89 -10.23
CA ALA A 8 2.12 -2.46 -10.19
C ALA A 8 0.96 -1.60 -10.69
N THR A 9 0.25 -2.02 -11.75
CA THR A 9 -0.95 -1.33 -12.24
C THR A 9 -2.06 -1.33 -11.21
N PHE A 10 -2.34 -2.49 -10.61
CA PHE A 10 -3.33 -2.62 -9.54
C PHE A 10 -3.00 -1.72 -8.35
N LEU A 11 -1.76 -1.76 -7.83
CA LEU A 11 -1.34 -0.93 -6.69
C LEU A 11 -1.39 0.56 -7.03
N THR A 12 -0.98 0.93 -8.24
CA THR A 12 -1.09 2.31 -8.73
C THR A 12 -2.54 2.79 -8.72
N ALA A 13 -3.45 1.96 -9.26
CA ALA A 13 -4.87 2.27 -9.29
C ALA A 13 -5.49 2.29 -7.89
N LEU A 14 -5.04 1.40 -7.00
CA LEU A 14 -5.48 1.35 -5.60
C LEU A 14 -5.13 2.64 -4.87
N PHE A 15 -3.87 3.08 -4.93
CA PHE A 15 -3.43 4.28 -4.22
C PHE A 15 -4.11 5.55 -4.73
N ILE A 16 -4.20 5.71 -6.06
CA ILE A 16 -4.94 6.83 -6.64
C ILE A 16 -6.43 6.73 -6.27
N GLY A 17 -6.99 5.53 -6.32
CA GLY A 17 -8.38 5.26 -6.00
C GLY A 17 -8.73 5.67 -4.57
N ILE A 18 -7.87 5.35 -3.59
CA ILE A 18 -8.03 5.75 -2.18
C ILE A 18 -8.12 7.28 -2.07
N VAL A 19 -7.15 8.01 -2.61
CA VAL A 19 -7.12 9.49 -2.59
C VAL A 19 -8.36 10.12 -3.25
N LEU A 20 -8.88 9.49 -4.32
CA LEU A 20 -10.09 9.97 -4.99
C LEU A 20 -11.35 9.66 -4.19
N ILE A 21 -11.44 8.46 -3.62
CA ILE A 21 -12.58 8.01 -2.80
C ILE A 21 -12.70 8.85 -1.54
N GLU A 22 -11.58 9.27 -0.94
CA GLU A 22 -11.55 10.19 0.20
C GLU A 22 -12.24 11.54 -0.07
N ARG A 23 -12.38 11.96 -1.33
CA ARG A 23 -13.08 13.20 -1.71
C ARG A 23 -14.58 13.03 -1.83
N ILE A 24 -15.10 11.81 -1.74
CA ILE A 24 -16.53 11.54 -1.78
C ILE A 24 -17.16 11.93 -0.44
N PRO A 25 -18.20 12.79 -0.43
CA PRO A 25 -18.88 13.17 0.81
C PRO A 25 -19.37 11.96 1.61
N GLY A 26 -19.07 11.94 2.91
CA GLY A 26 -19.47 10.86 3.82
C GLY A 26 -18.52 9.65 3.86
N VAL A 27 -17.45 9.63 3.06
CA VAL A 27 -16.40 8.60 3.18
C VAL A 27 -15.47 8.89 4.36
N LEU A 28 -15.01 10.13 4.48
CA LEU A 28 -14.23 10.59 5.60
C LEU A 28 -15.13 11.26 6.64
N VAL A 29 -14.94 10.86 7.89
CA VAL A 29 -15.59 11.46 9.07
C VAL A 29 -14.50 12.05 9.96
N ASP A 30 -14.70 13.29 10.42
CA ASP A 30 -13.75 13.96 11.31
C ASP A 30 -13.60 13.19 12.62
N THR A 31 -12.38 13.23 13.18
CA THR A 31 -12.09 12.76 14.53
C THR A 31 -11.77 13.93 15.44
N ASP A 32 -11.66 13.68 16.75
CA ASP A 32 -11.24 14.70 17.72
C ASP A 32 -9.78 15.13 17.54
N ALA A 33 -9.00 14.40 16.75
CA ALA A 33 -7.60 14.67 16.50
C ALA A 33 -7.41 15.49 15.20
N PRO A 34 -6.55 16.52 15.22
CA PRO A 34 -6.32 17.35 14.05
C PRO A 34 -5.64 16.55 12.94
N TYR A 35 -6.09 16.75 11.70
CA TYR A 35 -5.57 16.08 10.50
C TYR A 35 -5.74 14.56 10.49
N GLU A 36 -6.67 14.04 11.28
CA GLU A 36 -7.03 12.63 11.31
C GLU A 36 -8.53 12.44 11.07
N TRP A 37 -8.85 11.48 10.21
CA TRP A 37 -10.20 11.11 9.82
C TRP A 37 -10.44 9.62 10.00
N LEU A 38 -11.71 9.23 10.05
CA LEU A 38 -12.13 7.84 9.91
C LEU A 38 -12.71 7.63 8.52
N MET A 39 -12.04 6.79 7.73
CA MET A 39 -12.51 6.30 6.44
C MET A 39 -13.46 5.12 6.65
N PHE A 40 -14.68 5.25 6.11
CA PHE A 40 -15.78 4.27 6.28
C PHE A 40 -16.13 3.97 7.75
N GLY A 41 -15.81 4.88 8.67
CA GLY A 41 -16.02 4.69 10.11
C GLY A 41 -15.14 3.61 10.76
N LEU A 42 -14.13 3.09 10.04
CA LEU A 42 -13.29 1.97 10.51
C LEU A 42 -11.79 2.27 10.43
N PHE A 43 -11.32 2.81 9.31
CA PHE A 43 -9.89 3.00 9.07
C PHE A 43 -9.48 4.41 9.46
N LYS A 44 -8.61 4.52 10.45
CA LYS A 44 -7.99 5.80 10.78
C LYS A 44 -7.05 6.20 9.65
N ILE A 45 -7.22 7.41 9.14
CA ILE A 45 -6.39 7.95 8.06
C ILE A 45 -5.96 9.37 8.42
N ALA A 46 -4.66 9.61 8.40
CA ALA A 46 -4.08 10.92 8.61
C ALA A 46 -3.84 11.63 7.27
N LEU A 47 -3.66 12.95 7.32
CA LEU A 47 -3.22 13.72 6.14
C LEU A 47 -1.94 13.15 5.52
N LEU A 48 -1.05 12.62 6.35
CA LEU A 48 0.19 12.01 5.89
C LEU A 48 -0.06 10.73 5.08
N ASP A 49 -1.09 9.96 5.42
CA ASP A 49 -1.46 8.74 4.69
C ASP A 49 -1.98 9.11 3.30
N ASP A 50 -2.87 10.09 3.21
CA ASP A 50 -3.42 10.63 1.94
C ASP A 50 -2.28 11.13 1.01
N ILE A 51 -1.32 11.90 1.56
CA ILE A 51 -0.12 12.33 0.81
C ILE A 51 0.70 11.11 0.35
N THR A 52 0.89 10.12 1.23
CA THR A 52 1.67 8.92 0.93
C THR A 52 1.02 8.08 -0.16
N HIS A 53 -0.31 7.91 -0.12
CA HIS A 53 -1.09 7.26 -1.17
C HIS A 53 -0.93 8.02 -2.50
N GLY A 54 -1.11 9.35 -2.49
CA GLY A 54 -0.97 10.18 -3.69
C GLY A 54 0.41 10.04 -4.34
N LEU A 55 1.48 10.16 -3.55
CA LEU A 55 2.86 10.00 -4.04
C LEU A 55 3.15 8.58 -4.53
N SER A 56 2.63 7.56 -3.84
CA SER A 56 2.77 6.15 -4.25
C SER A 56 2.09 5.89 -5.59
N GLY A 57 0.88 6.42 -5.78
CA GLY A 57 0.15 6.35 -7.05
C GLY A 57 0.90 7.03 -8.20
N LEU A 58 1.39 8.26 -7.98
CA LEU A 58 2.17 8.99 -8.99
C LEU A 58 3.48 8.27 -9.34
N ALA A 59 4.20 7.77 -8.35
CA ALA A 59 5.40 6.97 -8.55
C ALA A 59 5.11 5.70 -9.37
N GLY A 60 3.96 5.06 -9.12
CA GLY A 60 3.48 3.91 -9.88
C GLY A 60 3.24 4.24 -11.36
N ILE A 61 2.58 5.37 -11.67
CA ILE A 61 2.40 5.86 -13.05
C ILE A 61 3.76 6.02 -13.74
N VAL A 62 4.68 6.77 -13.12
CA VAL A 62 6.00 7.04 -13.70
C VAL A 62 6.77 5.73 -13.94
N ALA A 63 6.71 4.80 -12.99
CA ALA A 63 7.40 3.51 -13.07
C ALA A 63 6.83 2.61 -14.18
N LEU A 64 5.51 2.62 -14.39
CA LEU A 64 4.85 1.87 -15.45
C LEU A 64 5.18 2.42 -16.84
N LEU A 65 5.29 3.75 -16.98
CA LEU A 65 5.66 4.42 -18.22
C LEU A 65 7.15 4.29 -18.54
N SER A 66 8.00 4.24 -17.52
CA SER A 66 9.47 4.14 -17.67
C SER A 66 9.97 2.72 -17.97
N GLY A 67 9.07 1.72 -17.99
CA GLY A 67 9.39 0.35 -18.37
C GLY A 67 9.74 -0.60 -17.21
N TYR A 68 10.09 -1.83 -17.55
CA TYR A 68 10.11 -2.96 -16.61
C TYR A 68 11.06 -2.77 -15.42
N ARG A 69 12.29 -2.31 -15.66
CA ARG A 69 13.28 -2.09 -14.59
C ARG A 69 12.76 -1.11 -13.53
N TRP A 70 12.06 -0.06 -13.96
CA TRP A 70 11.48 0.93 -13.05
C TRP A 70 10.24 0.40 -12.34
N THR A 71 9.42 -0.40 -13.02
CA THR A 71 8.30 -1.12 -12.39
C THR A 71 8.78 -2.03 -11.24
N VAL A 72 9.86 -2.79 -11.43
CA VAL A 72 10.43 -3.63 -10.37
C VAL A 72 10.96 -2.80 -9.21
N LYS A 73 11.69 -1.70 -9.49
CA LYS A 73 12.16 -0.79 -8.43
C LYS A 73 11.01 -0.18 -7.63
N TYR A 74 9.96 0.27 -8.31
CA TYR A 74 8.74 0.77 -7.67
C TYR A 74 8.14 -0.28 -6.73
N LEU A 75 7.98 -1.52 -7.21
CA LEU A 75 7.50 -2.63 -6.39
C LEU A 75 8.40 -2.87 -5.17
N MET A 76 9.72 -2.85 -5.32
CA MET A 76 10.64 -3.00 -4.17
C MET A 76 10.46 -1.90 -3.12
N VAL A 77 10.34 -0.64 -3.56
CA VAL A 77 10.17 0.51 -2.65
C VAL A 77 8.82 0.43 -1.93
N ILE A 78 7.73 0.27 -2.67
CA ILE A 78 6.38 0.20 -2.10
C ILE A 78 6.22 -1.04 -1.22
N GLY A 79 6.66 -2.21 -1.69
CA GLY A 79 6.60 -3.43 -0.88
C GLY A 79 7.38 -3.30 0.42
N GLY A 80 8.59 -2.73 0.37
CA GLY A 80 9.39 -2.49 1.56
C GLY A 80 8.68 -1.56 2.54
N TYR A 81 8.21 -0.41 2.06
CA TYR A 81 7.50 0.57 2.87
C TYR A 81 6.26 -0.02 3.55
N TYR A 82 5.34 -0.62 2.79
CA TYR A 82 4.09 -1.18 3.31
C TYR A 82 4.29 -2.43 4.17
N SER A 83 5.39 -3.18 3.98
CA SER A 83 5.75 -4.29 4.88
C SER A 83 6.23 -3.77 6.24
N LEU A 84 7.05 -2.72 6.25
CA LEU A 84 7.51 -2.09 7.49
C LEU A 84 6.35 -1.47 8.26
N ASP A 85 5.43 -0.82 7.55
CA ASP A 85 4.23 -0.24 8.12
C ASP A 85 3.35 -1.30 8.81
N ALA A 86 2.98 -2.36 8.09
CA ALA A 86 2.21 -3.47 8.65
C ALA A 86 2.91 -4.11 9.85
N LEU A 87 4.24 -4.32 9.76
CA LEU A 87 5.01 -4.90 10.86
C LEU A 87 4.99 -3.97 12.09
N PHE A 88 5.19 -2.67 11.88
CA PHE A 88 5.17 -1.69 12.96
C PHE A 88 3.82 -1.67 13.66
N TYR A 89 2.72 -1.52 12.93
CA TYR A 89 1.39 -1.40 13.54
C TYR A 89 0.88 -2.71 14.14
N ILE A 90 1.18 -3.87 13.54
CA ILE A 90 0.87 -5.17 14.16
C ILE A 90 1.63 -5.32 15.47
N THR A 91 2.92 -5.02 15.47
CA THR A 91 3.77 -5.12 16.66
C THR A 91 3.31 -4.13 17.74
N ASN A 92 3.05 -2.89 17.36
CA ASN A 92 2.54 -1.87 18.27
C ASN A 92 1.19 -2.27 18.87
N GLY A 93 0.24 -2.71 18.04
CA GLY A 93 -1.07 -3.19 18.48
C GLY A 93 -0.98 -4.34 19.48
N PHE A 94 -0.03 -5.26 19.28
CA PHE A 94 0.26 -6.32 20.25
C PHE A 94 0.74 -5.76 21.59
N PHE A 95 1.71 -4.83 21.58
CA PHE A 95 2.23 -4.22 22.82
C PHE A 95 1.24 -3.29 23.54
N THR A 96 0.30 -2.69 22.82
CA THR A 96 -0.76 -1.85 23.39
C THR A 96 -2.00 -2.63 23.81
N GLY A 97 -2.00 -3.96 23.68
CA GLY A 97 -3.11 -4.82 24.13
C GLY A 97 -4.33 -4.84 23.21
N GLN A 98 -4.17 -4.49 21.93
CA GLN A 98 -5.23 -4.57 20.94
C GLN A 98 -5.61 -6.03 20.65
N GLY A 99 -6.91 -6.29 20.43
CA GLY A 99 -7.40 -7.60 20.03
C GLY A 99 -6.70 -8.11 18.78
N VAL A 100 -6.27 -9.38 18.77
CA VAL A 100 -5.48 -9.96 17.67
C VAL A 100 -6.22 -9.84 16.34
N ILE A 101 -7.51 -10.18 16.31
CA ILE A 101 -8.31 -10.13 15.08
C ILE A 101 -8.41 -8.69 14.56
N ASP A 102 -8.72 -7.74 15.45
CA ASP A 102 -8.85 -6.32 15.08
C ASP A 102 -7.53 -5.76 14.55
N ASN A 103 -6.42 -6.12 15.18
CA ASN A 103 -5.09 -5.73 14.77
C ASN A 103 -4.75 -6.25 13.35
N PHE A 104 -5.04 -7.52 13.06
CA PHE A 104 -4.83 -8.09 11.73
C PHE A 104 -5.79 -7.51 10.67
N LEU A 105 -7.05 -7.24 11.02
CA LEU A 105 -8.03 -6.69 10.08
C LEU A 105 -7.71 -5.24 9.72
N LEU A 106 -7.33 -4.41 10.69
CA LEU A 106 -6.95 -3.02 10.45
C LEU A 106 -5.68 -2.91 9.59
N ASN A 107 -4.73 -3.82 9.78
CA ASN A 107 -3.50 -3.90 8.99
C ASN A 107 -3.65 -4.75 7.71
N GLY A 108 -4.81 -5.37 7.50
CA GLY A 108 -5.09 -6.28 6.38
C GLY A 108 -4.76 -5.72 5.00
N PRO A 109 -5.13 -4.46 4.68
CA PRO A 109 -4.75 -3.82 3.41
C PRO A 109 -3.23 -3.78 3.19
N HIS A 110 -2.46 -3.44 4.22
CA HIS A 110 -1.00 -3.33 4.16
C HIS A 110 -0.34 -4.71 4.00
N ILE A 111 -0.84 -5.72 4.71
CA ILE A 111 -0.42 -7.13 4.55
C ILE A 111 -0.68 -7.60 3.11
N LEU A 112 -1.86 -7.30 2.55
CA LEU A 112 -2.20 -7.69 1.19
C LEU A 112 -1.26 -7.06 0.16
N ILE A 113 -0.93 -5.76 0.32
CA ILE A 113 0.05 -5.07 -0.53
C ILE A 113 1.40 -5.78 -0.46
N ALA A 114 1.91 -6.07 0.75
CA ALA A 114 3.18 -6.76 0.95
C ALA A 114 3.21 -8.13 0.27
N VAL A 115 2.16 -8.95 0.45
CA VAL A 115 2.04 -10.27 -0.18
C VAL A 115 2.04 -10.18 -1.70
N LEU A 116 1.25 -9.27 -2.27
CA LEU A 116 1.20 -9.08 -3.73
C LEU A 116 2.57 -8.67 -4.29
N VAL A 117 3.27 -7.76 -3.61
CA VAL A 117 4.61 -7.36 -4.04
C VAL A 117 5.59 -8.52 -3.96
N ILE A 118 5.60 -9.31 -2.89
CA ILE A 118 6.46 -10.50 -2.77
C ILE A 118 6.23 -11.43 -3.95
N ILE A 119 4.97 -11.74 -4.30
CA ILE A 119 4.63 -12.57 -5.46
C ILE A 119 5.18 -11.96 -6.76
N ALA A 120 5.03 -10.64 -6.93
CA ALA A 120 5.52 -9.93 -8.11
C ALA A 120 7.04 -10.01 -8.24
N LEU A 121 7.77 -9.78 -7.14
CA LEU A 121 9.22 -9.77 -7.09
C LEU A 121 9.81 -11.17 -7.23
N SER A 122 9.29 -12.18 -6.53
CA SER A 122 9.75 -13.56 -6.67
C SER A 122 9.66 -14.05 -8.12
N LYS A 123 8.57 -13.72 -8.82
CA LYS A 123 8.41 -14.06 -10.25
C LYS A 123 9.24 -13.18 -11.19
N SER A 124 9.72 -12.03 -10.72
CA SER A 124 10.60 -11.15 -11.48
C SER A 124 12.07 -11.57 -11.36
N VAL A 125 12.51 -11.99 -10.17
CA VAL A 125 13.85 -12.53 -9.91
C VAL A 125 14.08 -13.83 -10.67
N HIS A 126 13.13 -14.78 -10.60
CA HIS A 126 13.19 -16.02 -11.39
C HIS A 126 13.34 -15.79 -12.89
N HIS A 127 12.89 -14.64 -13.41
CA HIS A 127 13.08 -14.33 -14.82
C HIS A 127 14.49 -13.80 -15.10
N ILE A 128 14.97 -12.89 -14.26
CA ILE A 128 16.31 -12.28 -14.40
C ILE A 128 17.41 -13.34 -14.31
N GLU A 129 17.30 -14.31 -13.39
CA GLU A 129 18.29 -15.38 -13.20
C GLU A 129 18.28 -16.47 -14.28
N LEU A 130 17.25 -16.53 -15.14
CA LEU A 130 17.10 -17.56 -16.19
C LEU A 130 17.23 -17.02 -17.61
N THR A 131 17.50 -15.72 -17.77
CA THR A 131 17.73 -15.09 -19.10
C THR A 131 19.08 -14.41 -19.25
N GLU A 132 19.94 -14.45 -18.22
CA GLU A 132 21.39 -14.26 -18.34
C GLU A 132 22.10 -15.62 -18.38
#